data_AF-A0A0N4UWA5-F1
#
_entry.id   AF-A0A0N4UWA5-F1
#
_cell.length_a   1.000
_cell.length_b   1.000
_cell.length_c   1.000
_cell.angle_alpha   90.00
_cell.angle_beta   90.00
_cell.angle_gamma   90.00
#
_symmetry.space_group_name_H-M   'P 1'
#
loop_
_entity.id
_entity.type
_entity.pdbx_description
1 polymer ?
#
loop_
_entity_poly.entity_id
_entity_poly.type
_entity_poly.pdbx_seq_one_letter_code
_entity_poly.pdbx_strand_id
1 'polypeptide(L)'
;MSHRHGDGQGCSAEQSDIVTFKDGIRYTMNSHIDLPKVTVLNEAIDGSGVKVFKEWEKRIDRTDFVESDVDEELLFNIPFTGRVKITGIVVVGGLDDSHPSCMKLFKDRPSMSFDDVKMKADQEFSLKQDPDGRVDYALKAAVFPSLTHLTIFFPANFGSDHTRIYYIGLRGEYLSDARQKVAITAYEARPQLKDHKGEIPDSVQKHVF
;
A
#
# COMPACT_ATOMS: atom_id res chain seq x y z
N MET A 1 8.46 -51.98 45.58
CA MET A 1 8.75 -52.39 44.18
C MET A 1 7.71 -51.74 43.30
N SER A 2 8.18 -50.85 42.44
CA SER A 2 7.41 -49.88 41.67
C SER A 2 6.90 -50.44 40.35
N HIS A 3 5.72 -50.04 39.88
CA HIS A 3 5.33 -49.99 38.46
C HIS A 3 4.11 -49.06 38.32
N ARG A 4 4.30 -47.86 37.76
CA ARG A 4 4.10 -47.43 36.35
C ARG A 4 2.67 -46.94 36.06
N HIS A 5 2.53 -45.63 35.90
CA HIS A 5 1.54 -45.03 35.01
C HIS A 5 2.27 -44.05 34.08
N GLY A 6 1.97 -44.16 32.79
CA GLY A 6 2.65 -43.45 31.72
C GLY A 6 2.09 -42.06 31.52
N ASP A 7 2.99 -41.09 31.41
CA ASP A 7 2.70 -39.76 30.90
C ASP A 7 2.80 -39.77 29.38
N GLY A 8 1.63 -39.71 28.73
CA GLY A 8 1.51 -39.35 27.33
C GLY A 8 1.68 -37.85 27.19
N GLN A 9 2.91 -37.40 26.91
CA GLN A 9 3.20 -36.01 26.63
C GLN A 9 2.82 -35.71 25.18
N GLY A 10 1.61 -35.16 25.00
CA GLY A 10 1.14 -34.64 23.73
C GLY A 10 1.99 -33.46 23.28
N CYS A 11 2.63 -33.62 22.13
CA CYS A 11 3.24 -32.51 21.39
C CYS A 11 2.12 -31.59 20.88
N SER A 12 2.15 -30.31 21.26
CA SER A 12 1.32 -29.27 20.67
C SER A 12 2.11 -27.98 20.66
N ALA A 13 2.86 -27.76 19.58
CA ALA A 13 3.59 -26.53 19.35
C ALA A 13 3.65 -26.22 17.84
N GLU A 14 2.52 -26.21 17.13
CA GLU A 14 2.50 -25.90 15.69
C GLU A 14 1.34 -24.95 15.29
N GLN A 15 0.95 -24.01 16.14
CA GLN A 15 -0.17 -23.07 15.87
C GLN A 15 0.23 -21.58 15.87
N SER A 16 1.52 -21.23 15.94
CA SER A 16 2.01 -19.85 15.83
C SER A 16 2.27 -19.42 14.39
N ASP A 17 2.68 -20.36 13.54
CA ASP A 17 3.34 -20.00 12.29
C ASP A 17 2.32 -19.73 11.18
N ILE A 18 1.28 -20.56 11.07
CA ILE A 18 0.24 -20.44 10.03
C ILE A 18 -0.53 -19.10 10.12
N VAL A 19 -0.75 -18.59 11.34
CA VAL A 19 -1.46 -17.32 11.55
C VAL A 19 -0.57 -16.13 11.15
N THR A 20 0.70 -16.16 11.54
CA THR A 20 1.70 -15.12 11.20
C THR A 20 1.96 -15.04 9.69
N PHE A 21 2.04 -16.17 9.00
CA PHE A 21 2.22 -16.22 7.53
C PHE A 21 1.01 -15.62 6.78
N LYS A 22 -0.22 -15.84 7.27
CA LYS A 22 -1.42 -15.26 6.65
C LYS A 22 -1.49 -13.75 6.79
N ASP A 23 -0.97 -13.19 7.86
CA ASP A 23 -0.94 -11.74 8.05
C ASP A 23 0.13 -11.06 7.20
N GLY A 24 1.30 -11.69 7.02
CA GLY A 24 2.35 -11.17 6.13
C GLY A 24 1.93 -11.04 4.68
N ILE A 25 1.11 -11.98 4.18
CA ILE A 25 0.54 -11.94 2.81
C ILE A 25 -0.31 -10.69 2.58
N ARG A 26 -0.80 -10.04 3.64
CA ARG A 26 -1.66 -8.88 3.52
C ARG A 26 -0.89 -7.56 3.36
N TYR A 27 0.37 -7.47 3.81
CA TYR A 27 1.17 -6.24 3.80
C TYR A 27 2.18 -6.22 2.65
N THR A 28 1.66 -6.21 1.42
CA THR A 28 2.47 -6.31 0.19
C THR A 28 2.66 -4.97 -0.53
N MET A 29 1.97 -3.91 -0.08
CA MET A 29 1.93 -2.63 -0.82
C MET A 29 3.27 -1.89 -0.82
N ASN A 30 4.19 -2.24 0.08
CA ASN A 30 5.53 -1.67 0.13
C ASN A 30 6.29 -1.85 -1.21
N SER A 31 6.00 -2.93 -1.96
CA SER A 31 6.56 -3.18 -3.30
C SER A 31 6.05 -2.25 -4.41
N HIS A 32 4.93 -1.56 -4.16
CA HIS A 32 4.30 -0.64 -5.11
C HIS A 32 4.60 0.83 -4.80
N ILE A 33 5.34 1.12 -3.73
CA ILE A 33 5.79 2.46 -3.38
C ILE A 33 6.93 2.87 -4.32
N ASP A 34 6.87 4.10 -4.84
CA ASP A 34 7.97 4.69 -5.61
C ASP A 34 9.02 5.26 -4.63
N LEU A 35 9.79 4.36 -4.00
CA LEU A 35 10.76 4.68 -2.94
C LEU A 35 11.72 5.83 -3.28
N PRO A 36 12.27 5.95 -4.51
CA PRO A 36 13.12 7.09 -4.90
C PRO A 36 12.44 8.46 -4.84
N LYS A 37 11.10 8.51 -4.86
CA LYS A 37 10.30 9.73 -4.79
C LYS A 37 9.63 9.94 -3.43
N VAL A 38 9.81 9.02 -2.49
CA VAL A 38 9.35 9.21 -1.11
C VAL A 38 10.14 10.37 -0.51
N THR A 39 9.44 11.32 0.09
CA THR A 39 10.06 12.42 0.83
C THR A 39 9.58 12.36 2.26
N VAL A 40 10.51 12.46 3.20
CA VAL A 40 10.21 12.51 4.63
C VAL A 40 10.69 13.84 5.18
N LEU A 41 9.84 14.54 5.91
CA LEU A 41 10.19 15.81 6.55
C LEU A 41 10.45 15.59 8.04
N ASN A 42 11.42 16.36 8.55
CA ASN A 42 11.93 16.28 9.93
C ASN A 42 12.59 14.95 10.28
N GLU A 43 13.17 14.23 9.32
CA GLU A 43 14.04 13.07 9.63
C GLU A 43 15.45 13.55 10.03
N ALA A 44 16.02 12.98 11.10
CA ALA A 44 17.36 13.32 11.60
C ALA A 44 18.48 12.89 10.64
N ILE A 45 18.24 11.85 9.85
CA ILE A 45 19.17 11.36 8.83
C ILE A 45 18.41 11.29 7.51
N ASP A 46 18.85 12.08 6.54
CA ASP A 46 18.28 12.10 5.18
C ASP A 46 18.20 10.68 4.58
N GLY A 47 17.00 10.31 4.12
CA GLY A 47 16.73 9.02 3.49
C GLY A 47 16.60 7.85 4.46
N SER A 48 16.57 8.09 5.78
CA SER A 48 16.31 7.05 6.78
C SER A 48 14.84 6.61 6.77
N GLY A 49 13.91 7.53 6.53
CA GLY A 49 12.48 7.26 6.46
C GLY A 49 12.05 6.39 5.27
N VAL A 50 12.87 6.23 4.24
CA VAL A 50 12.60 5.28 3.16
C VAL A 50 12.86 3.84 3.62
N LYS A 51 13.80 3.64 4.55
CA LYS A 51 14.24 2.30 5.00
C LYS A 51 13.23 1.59 5.89
N VAL A 52 12.28 2.32 6.49
CA VAL A 52 11.22 1.72 7.30
C VAL A 52 10.14 1.02 6.47
N PHE A 53 10.09 1.25 5.16
CA PHE A 53 9.26 0.50 4.21
C PHE A 53 9.96 -0.79 3.79
N LYS A 54 10.00 -1.76 4.71
CA LYS A 54 10.60 -3.08 4.50
C LYS A 54 9.53 -4.18 4.42
N GLU A 55 9.96 -5.42 4.20
CA GLU A 55 9.08 -6.59 4.17
C GLU A 55 8.54 -6.91 5.57
N TRP A 56 7.35 -7.51 5.62
CA TRP A 56 6.66 -7.87 6.87
C TRP A 56 7.50 -8.74 7.82
N GLU A 57 8.33 -9.62 7.27
CA GLU A 57 9.20 -10.50 8.05
C GLU A 57 10.27 -9.72 8.81
N LYS A 58 10.69 -8.58 8.26
CA LYS A 58 11.68 -7.67 8.87
C LYS A 58 11.06 -6.62 9.76
N ARG A 59 9.75 -6.66 10.05
CA ARG A 59 9.07 -5.63 10.87
C ARG A 59 9.64 -5.50 12.30
N ILE A 60 10.17 -6.59 12.84
CA ILE A 60 10.81 -6.64 14.17
C ILE A 60 12.31 -6.32 14.13
N ASP A 61 12.89 -6.21 12.93
CA ASP A 61 14.27 -5.80 12.75
C ASP A 61 14.40 -4.31 13.09
N ARG A 62 15.31 -3.97 14.00
CA ARG A 62 15.51 -2.60 14.48
C ARG A 62 16.80 -1.96 13.96
N THR A 63 17.46 -2.60 13.00
CA THR A 63 18.67 -2.07 12.36
C THR A 63 18.41 -0.78 11.62
N ASP A 64 17.37 -0.76 10.79
CA ASP A 64 16.90 0.42 10.06
C ASP A 64 15.73 1.08 10.79
N PHE A 65 15.86 2.38 11.01
CA PHE A 65 14.85 3.24 11.63
C PHE A 65 14.93 4.65 11.09
N VAL A 66 13.86 5.41 11.32
CA VAL A 66 13.81 6.86 11.17
C VAL A 66 13.51 7.47 12.54
N GLU A 67 14.19 8.57 12.81
CA GLU A 67 14.04 9.36 14.02
C GLU A 67 13.83 10.82 13.61
N SER A 68 13.04 11.54 14.38
CA SER A 68 12.82 12.96 14.14
C SER A 68 13.95 13.84 14.66
N ASP A 69 14.25 14.95 13.99
CA ASP A 69 15.42 15.79 14.31
C ASP A 69 15.13 16.87 15.35
N VAL A 70 14.10 17.70 15.10
CA VAL A 70 13.86 18.92 15.89
C VAL A 70 12.86 18.72 17.02
N ASP A 71 11.81 17.97 16.74
CA ASP A 71 10.67 17.72 17.63
C ASP A 71 10.07 16.34 17.33
N GLU A 72 8.93 16.01 17.91
CA GLU A 72 8.25 14.73 17.74
C GLU A 72 7.55 14.55 16.38
N GLU A 73 7.48 15.58 15.53
CA GLU A 73 6.67 15.53 14.32
C GLU A 73 7.39 14.80 13.17
N LEU A 74 6.72 13.87 12.48
CA LEU A 74 7.24 13.25 11.25
C LEU A 74 6.20 13.25 10.14
N LEU A 75 6.60 13.63 8.94
CA LEU A 75 5.71 13.69 7.78
C LEU A 75 6.28 12.91 6.60
N PHE A 76 5.56 11.89 6.15
CA PHE A 76 5.90 11.05 5.01
C PHE A 76 5.00 11.37 3.84
N ASN A 77 5.56 11.76 2.70
CA ASN A 77 4.84 11.81 1.42
C ASN A 77 5.22 10.59 0.60
N ILE A 78 4.23 9.72 0.34
CA ILE A 78 4.43 8.39 -0.23
C ILE A 78 3.74 8.32 -1.60
N PRO A 79 4.48 8.52 -2.70
CA PRO A 79 3.98 8.25 -4.05
C PRO A 79 3.95 6.74 -4.31
N PHE A 80 2.92 6.29 -5.03
CA PHE A 80 2.82 4.93 -5.54
C PHE A 80 3.13 4.88 -7.03
N THR A 81 3.65 3.74 -7.48
CA THR A 81 3.96 3.45 -8.89
C THR A 81 2.73 3.29 -9.79
N GLY A 82 1.54 3.25 -9.20
CA GLY A 82 0.25 3.18 -9.89
C GLY A 82 -0.90 3.40 -8.91
N ARG A 83 -2.13 3.17 -9.35
CA ARG A 83 -3.31 3.29 -8.47
C ARG A 83 -3.37 2.14 -7.48
N VAL A 84 -3.51 2.47 -6.21
CA VAL A 84 -3.67 1.49 -5.12
C VAL A 84 -4.92 1.78 -4.31
N LYS A 85 -5.46 0.74 -3.67
CA LYS A 85 -6.52 0.83 -2.67
C LYS A 85 -5.94 0.38 -1.34
N ILE A 86 -5.83 1.28 -0.37
CA ILE A 86 -5.29 0.96 0.95
C ILE A 86 -6.44 0.67 1.92
N THR A 87 -6.27 -0.39 2.71
CA THR A 87 -7.30 -0.94 3.61
C THR A 87 -6.80 -1.14 5.03
N GLY A 88 -5.48 -1.09 5.27
CA GLY A 88 -4.89 -1.17 6.60
C GLY A 88 -3.46 -0.65 6.63
N ILE A 89 -3.03 -0.22 7.81
CA ILE A 89 -1.68 0.25 8.09
C ILE A 89 -1.22 -0.36 9.41
N VAL A 90 0.03 -0.80 9.47
CA VAL A 90 0.73 -1.20 10.70
C VAL A 90 1.94 -0.29 10.86
N VAL A 91 2.19 0.14 12.10
CA VAL A 91 3.33 0.96 12.49
C VAL A 91 4.02 0.28 13.67
N VAL A 92 5.35 0.13 13.58
CA VAL A 92 6.19 -0.29 14.70
C VAL A 92 7.11 0.87 15.06
N GLY A 93 6.89 1.44 16.25
CA GLY A 93 7.71 2.54 16.78
C GLY A 93 8.72 2.12 17.84
N GLY A 94 9.23 3.13 18.55
CA GLY A 94 10.02 3.01 19.78
C GLY A 94 9.54 1.94 20.77
N LEU A 95 10.46 1.36 21.54
CA LEU A 95 10.11 0.48 22.67
C LEU A 95 9.81 1.26 23.94
N ASP A 96 10.06 2.56 23.89
CA ASP A 96 9.89 3.54 24.95
C ASP A 96 8.82 4.57 24.50
N ASP A 97 8.88 5.76 25.08
CA ASP A 97 7.93 6.83 24.82
C ASP A 97 8.13 7.50 23.44
N SER A 98 9.16 7.11 22.67
CA SER A 98 9.37 7.59 21.28
C SER A 98 8.45 6.95 20.25
N HIS A 99 7.63 5.98 20.64
CA HIS A 99 6.61 5.40 19.77
C HIS A 99 5.58 6.48 19.38
N PRO A 100 5.16 6.61 18.11
CA PRO A 100 4.13 7.57 17.74
C PRO A 100 2.81 7.23 18.44
N SER A 101 2.11 8.24 18.96
CA SER A 101 0.84 8.09 19.68
C SER A 101 -0.37 8.46 18.81
N CYS A 102 -0.14 9.20 17.73
CA CYS A 102 -1.17 9.60 16.78
C CYS A 102 -0.68 9.46 15.33
N MET A 103 -1.60 9.12 14.42
CA MET A 103 -1.36 9.07 12.99
C MET A 103 -2.50 9.73 12.23
N LYS A 104 -2.18 10.70 11.38
CA LYS A 104 -3.09 11.38 10.47
C LYS A 104 -2.76 11.02 9.03
N LEU A 105 -3.80 10.73 8.25
CA LEU A 105 -3.69 10.30 6.86
C LEU A 105 -4.35 11.31 5.93
N PHE A 106 -3.68 11.61 4.82
CA PHE A 106 -4.21 12.45 3.75
C PHE A 106 -4.05 11.74 2.41
N LYS A 107 -5.12 11.72 1.61
CA LYS A 107 -5.13 11.05 0.31
C LYS A 107 -4.89 12.01 -0.85
N ASP A 108 -4.14 11.55 -1.85
CA ASP A 108 -3.92 12.22 -3.14
C ASP A 108 -3.47 13.69 -3.03
N ARG A 109 -2.63 13.96 -2.04
CA ARG A 109 -1.98 15.26 -1.86
C ARG A 109 -0.47 15.09 -1.97
N PRO A 110 0.12 15.35 -3.14
CA PRO A 110 1.56 15.28 -3.29
C PRO A 110 2.23 16.42 -2.50
N SER A 111 3.42 16.14 -1.96
CA SER A 111 4.31 17.16 -1.38
C SER A 111 3.70 18.01 -0.26
N MET A 112 2.98 17.38 0.68
CA MET A 112 2.46 18.10 1.85
C MET A 112 3.58 18.55 2.78
N SER A 113 3.35 19.69 3.42
CA SER A 113 4.19 20.32 4.44
C SER A 113 3.49 20.37 5.81
N PHE A 114 4.20 20.81 6.85
CA PHE A 114 3.64 21.01 8.19
C PHE A 114 2.56 22.11 8.27
N ASP A 115 2.48 23.00 7.28
CA ASP A 115 1.37 23.94 7.18
C ASP A 115 0.10 23.28 6.63
N ASP A 116 0.24 22.31 5.73
CA ASP A 116 -0.89 21.63 5.09
C ASP A 116 -1.59 20.64 6.04
N VAL A 117 -0.84 20.05 6.98
CA VAL A 117 -1.40 19.08 7.96
C VAL A 117 -2.30 19.72 9.01
N LYS A 118 -2.36 21.06 9.08
CA LYS A 118 -3.34 21.81 9.88
C LYS A 118 -4.77 21.64 9.34
N MET A 119 -4.91 21.22 8.09
CA MET A 119 -6.20 20.87 7.51
C MET A 119 -6.77 19.59 8.12
N LYS A 120 -8.07 19.39 7.95
CA LYS A 120 -8.74 18.16 8.36
C LYS A 120 -8.15 16.94 7.62
N ALA A 121 -7.65 15.98 8.38
CA ALA A 121 -7.20 14.69 7.86
C ALA A 121 -8.37 13.86 7.30
N ASP A 122 -8.09 13.02 6.31
CA ASP A 122 -9.07 12.08 5.75
C ASP A 122 -9.42 10.99 6.77
N GLN A 123 -8.42 10.53 7.53
CA GLN A 123 -8.60 9.63 8.67
C GLN A 123 -7.49 9.85 9.71
N GLU A 124 -7.83 9.68 10.98
CA GLU A 124 -6.93 9.84 12.13
C GLU A 124 -7.07 8.65 13.08
N PHE A 125 -5.97 8.26 13.70
CA PHE A 125 -5.89 7.14 14.63
C PHE A 125 -5.09 7.51 15.86
N SER A 126 -5.59 7.10 17.03
CA SER A 126 -4.78 6.99 18.24
C SER A 126 -4.06 5.66 18.22
N LEU A 127 -2.73 5.71 18.14
CA LEU A 127 -1.88 4.54 18.11
C LEU A 127 -1.67 3.98 19.53
N LYS A 128 -1.28 2.71 19.59
CA LYS A 128 -0.82 2.03 20.80
C LYS A 128 0.64 1.67 20.62
N GLN A 129 1.40 1.67 21.72
CA GLN A 129 2.75 1.10 21.75
C GLN A 129 2.68 -0.38 21.38
N ASP A 130 3.22 -0.73 20.22
CA ASP A 130 3.17 -2.07 19.67
C ASP A 130 4.52 -2.44 19.04
N PRO A 131 5.46 -2.96 19.85
CA PRO A 131 6.83 -3.24 19.42
C PRO A 131 6.93 -4.43 18.44
N ASP A 132 5.84 -5.20 18.27
CA ASP A 132 5.78 -6.42 17.46
C ASP A 132 4.96 -6.23 16.16
N GLY A 133 4.31 -5.07 15.99
CA GLY A 133 3.46 -4.77 14.83
C GLY A 133 2.24 -5.68 14.70
N ARG A 134 1.57 -5.99 15.82
CA ARG A 134 0.35 -6.80 15.90
C ARG A 134 -0.94 -5.99 15.69
N VAL A 135 -0.92 -4.68 15.89
CA VAL A 135 -2.08 -3.80 15.81
C VAL A 135 -2.25 -3.29 14.38
N ASP A 136 -3.28 -3.79 13.70
CA ASP A 136 -3.69 -3.33 12.37
C ASP A 136 -4.70 -2.17 12.48
N TYR A 137 -4.34 -1.03 11.90
CA TYR A 137 -5.21 0.14 11.82
C TYR A 137 -5.98 0.11 10.49
N ALA A 138 -7.23 -0.35 10.55
CA ALA A 138 -8.08 -0.50 9.37
C ALA A 138 -8.50 0.86 8.78
N LEU A 139 -8.20 1.07 7.50
CA LEU A 139 -8.62 2.24 6.73
C LEU A 139 -10.01 2.03 6.15
N LYS A 140 -10.81 3.10 6.13
CA LYS A 140 -12.13 3.05 5.50
C LYS A 140 -11.97 3.02 3.99
N ALA A 141 -12.28 1.89 3.35
CA ALA A 141 -12.19 1.75 1.89
C ALA A 141 -13.01 2.78 1.11
N ALA A 142 -14.09 3.33 1.69
CA ALA A 142 -14.86 4.42 1.10
C ALA A 142 -14.11 5.76 1.08
N VAL A 143 -13.17 5.96 2.00
CA VAL A 143 -12.32 7.16 2.07
C VAL A 143 -11.12 7.02 1.15
N PHE A 144 -10.54 5.81 1.08
CA PHE A 144 -9.36 5.46 0.29
C PHE A 144 -9.66 4.43 -0.83
N PRO A 145 -10.61 4.69 -1.75
CA PRO A 145 -11.02 3.71 -2.74
C PRO A 145 -9.99 3.48 -3.85
N SER A 146 -9.25 4.53 -4.21
CA SER A 146 -8.16 4.53 -5.17
C SER A 146 -7.31 5.78 -4.88
N LEU A 147 -6.02 5.61 -4.69
CA LEU A 147 -5.06 6.69 -4.47
C LEU A 147 -3.77 6.44 -5.23
N THR A 148 -3.07 7.52 -5.51
CA THR A 148 -1.74 7.57 -6.15
C THR A 148 -0.69 8.13 -5.21
N HIS A 149 -1.12 8.90 -4.21
CA HIS A 149 -0.25 9.48 -3.18
C HIS A 149 -0.93 9.32 -1.82
N LEU A 150 -0.16 8.93 -0.82
CA LEU A 150 -0.57 8.89 0.58
C LEU A 150 0.40 9.74 1.39
N THR A 151 -0.14 10.66 2.20
CA THR A 151 0.66 11.35 3.21
C THR A 151 0.31 10.78 4.57
N ILE A 152 1.35 10.43 5.34
CA ILE A 152 1.23 9.97 6.72
C ILE A 152 1.94 10.99 7.60
N PHE A 153 1.21 11.52 8.57
CA PHE A 153 1.72 12.50 9.52
C PHE A 153 1.60 11.96 10.95
N PHE A 154 2.70 11.98 11.69
CA PHE A 154 2.78 11.62 13.09
C PHE A 154 3.02 12.90 13.90
N PRO A 155 1.98 13.49 14.51
CA PRO A 155 2.10 14.77 15.21
C PRO A 155 2.68 14.66 16.62
N ALA A 156 2.66 13.47 17.22
CA ALA A 156 3.03 13.28 18.61
C ALA A 156 3.44 11.83 18.90
N ASN A 157 4.21 11.66 19.97
CA ASN A 157 4.58 10.36 20.54
C ASN A 157 4.00 10.17 21.96
N PHE A 158 4.51 9.21 22.72
CA PHE A 158 4.03 8.87 24.07
C PHE A 158 4.69 9.69 25.19
N GLY A 159 5.52 10.68 24.86
CA GLY A 159 6.15 11.60 25.82
C GLY A 159 7.66 11.76 25.69
N SER A 160 8.26 11.32 24.58
CA SER A 160 9.68 11.54 24.25
C SER A 160 9.86 12.82 23.43
N ASP A 161 11.08 13.35 23.41
CA ASP A 161 11.41 14.53 22.59
C ASP A 161 11.44 14.21 21.09
N HIS A 162 11.70 12.95 20.73
CA HIS A 162 11.83 12.49 19.35
C HIS A 162 10.94 11.28 19.09
N THR A 163 10.37 11.21 17.89
CA THR A 163 9.59 10.06 17.42
C THR A 163 10.49 9.10 16.65
N ARG A 164 10.44 7.81 17.01
CA ARG A 164 11.20 6.76 16.32
C ARG A 164 10.28 5.72 15.71
N ILE A 165 10.50 5.42 14.44
CA ILE A 165 9.74 4.42 13.67
C ILE A 165 10.71 3.41 13.05
N TYR A 166 10.43 2.13 13.22
CA TYR A 166 11.22 1.02 12.65
C TYR A 166 10.54 0.40 11.43
N TYR A 167 9.21 0.43 11.37
CA TYR A 167 8.46 -0.22 10.30
C TYR A 167 7.14 0.48 10.01
N ILE A 168 6.84 0.66 8.72
CA ILE A 168 5.52 1.03 8.22
C ILE A 168 5.09 -0.03 7.20
N GLY A 169 4.00 -0.72 7.50
CA GLY A 169 3.40 -1.74 6.63
C GLY A 169 2.08 -1.27 6.06
N LEU A 170 1.93 -1.32 4.74
CA LEU A 170 0.68 -0.97 4.07
C LEU A 170 -0.03 -2.22 3.52
N ARG A 171 -1.33 -2.35 3.84
CA ARG A 171 -2.20 -3.43 3.39
C ARG A 171 -3.25 -2.91 2.43
N GLY A 172 -3.38 -3.55 1.27
CA GLY A 172 -4.23 -3.05 0.20
C GLY A 172 -4.20 -3.91 -1.06
N GLU A 173 -4.70 -3.32 -2.14
CA GLU A 173 -4.75 -3.92 -3.46
C GLU A 173 -4.20 -2.95 -4.50
N TYR A 174 -3.33 -3.44 -5.38
CA TYR A 174 -2.88 -2.70 -6.56
C TYR A 174 -3.96 -2.77 -7.63
N LEU A 175 -4.52 -1.63 -8.04
CA LEU A 175 -5.68 -1.57 -8.94
C LEU A 175 -5.30 -1.59 -10.43
N SER A 176 -4.03 -1.83 -10.75
CA SER A 176 -3.40 -1.71 -12.06
C SER A 176 -3.30 -0.28 -12.60
N ASP A 177 -2.19 -0.01 -13.29
CA ASP A 177 -2.15 1.05 -14.29
C ASP A 177 -2.84 0.49 -15.52
N ALA A 178 -4.02 1.02 -15.85
CA ALA A 178 -4.53 0.85 -17.20
C ALA A 178 -3.58 1.59 -18.15
N ARG A 179 -2.43 0.99 -18.46
CA ARG A 179 -1.76 1.25 -19.73
C ARG A 179 -2.81 0.91 -20.76
N GLN A 180 -3.52 1.93 -21.25
CA GLN A 180 -4.15 1.90 -22.55
C GLN A 180 -3.05 1.55 -23.55
N LYS A 181 -2.75 0.26 -23.69
CA LYS A 181 -2.39 -0.28 -24.99
C LYS A 181 -3.64 -0.05 -25.81
N VAL A 182 -3.76 1.13 -26.40
CA VAL A 182 -4.66 1.34 -27.53
C VAL A 182 -4.20 0.28 -28.53
N ALA A 183 -4.90 -0.85 -28.56
CA ALA A 183 -4.81 -1.75 -29.68
C ALA A 183 -5.23 -0.89 -30.86
N ILE A 184 -4.26 -0.50 -31.69
CA ILE A 184 -4.55 0.13 -32.96
C ILE A 184 -5.23 -0.97 -33.77
N THR A 185 -6.55 -1.07 -33.64
CA THR A 185 -7.38 -1.89 -34.52
C THR A 185 -7.42 -1.13 -35.84
N ALA A 186 -6.35 -1.26 -36.62
CA ALA A 186 -6.40 -0.95 -38.03
C ALA A 186 -7.34 -1.98 -38.66
N TYR A 187 -8.65 -1.69 -38.63
CA TYR A 187 -9.60 -2.34 -39.52
C TYR A 187 -9.29 -1.76 -40.90
N GLU A 188 -8.35 -2.37 -41.62
CA GLU A 188 -8.19 -2.14 -43.05
C GLU A 188 -9.46 -2.66 -43.75
N ALA A 189 -10.54 -1.89 -43.70
CA ALA A 189 -11.60 -2.00 -44.69
C ALA A 189 -11.04 -1.47 -46.01
N ARG A 190 -10.27 -2.30 -46.72
CA ARG A 190 -10.08 -2.13 -48.15
C ARG A 190 -11.32 -2.72 -48.82
N PRO A 191 -12.17 -1.93 -49.49
CA PRO A 191 -13.16 -2.49 -50.40
C PRO A 191 -12.39 -3.23 -51.50
N GLN A 192 -12.38 -4.56 -51.47
CA GLN A 192 -11.86 -5.35 -52.58
C GLN A 192 -12.92 -5.32 -53.70
N LEU A 193 -12.67 -4.49 -54.70
CA LEU A 193 -13.49 -4.32 -55.90
C LEU A 193 -13.60 -5.57 -56.80
N LYS A 194 -13.20 -6.76 -56.32
CA LYS A 194 -13.09 -8.00 -57.10
C LYS A 194 -14.14 -9.07 -56.79
N ASP A 195 -15.05 -8.84 -55.84
CA ASP A 195 -16.05 -9.85 -55.44
C ASP A 195 -17.46 -9.63 -56.01
N HIS A 196 -17.64 -8.67 -56.93
CA HIS A 196 -18.85 -8.59 -57.74
C HIS A 196 -18.62 -9.24 -59.11
N LYS A 197 -18.60 -10.58 -59.18
CA LYS A 197 -19.02 -11.28 -60.40
C LYS A 197 -20.52 -11.53 -60.30
N GLY A 198 -21.29 -10.46 -60.52
CA GLY A 198 -22.68 -10.61 -60.92
C GLY A 198 -22.70 -11.10 -62.35
N GLU A 199 -22.84 -12.41 -62.56
CA GLU A 199 -23.40 -12.90 -63.82
C GLU A 199 -24.75 -12.20 -64.00
N ILE A 200 -24.86 -11.37 -65.03
CA ILE A 200 -26.10 -10.74 -65.43
C ILE A 200 -26.82 -11.80 -66.27
N PRO A 201 -27.94 -12.40 -65.82
CA PRO A 201 -28.71 -13.28 -66.68
C PRO A 201 -29.41 -12.42 -67.73
N ASP A 202 -29.25 -12.84 -68.98
CA ASP A 202 -29.94 -12.35 -70.15
C ASP A 202 -31.47 -12.46 -70.01
N SER A 203 -32.20 -11.71 -70.83
CA SER A 203 -33.67 -11.69 -71.03
C SER A 203 -34.53 -10.73 -70.19
N VAL A 204 -34.83 -9.56 -70.77
CA VAL A 204 -36.21 -9.01 -70.80
C VAL A 204 -36.47 -8.41 -72.19
N GLN A 205 -37.26 -9.13 -73.00
CA GLN A 205 -37.98 -8.57 -74.14
C GLN A 205 -38.97 -7.50 -73.65
N LYS A 206 -38.97 -6.30 -74.25
CA LYS A 206 -40.20 -5.50 -74.39
C LYS A 206 -40.20 -4.71 -75.70
N HIS A 207 -41.13 -5.10 -76.57
CA HIS A 207 -41.69 -4.32 -77.67
C HIS A 207 -42.13 -2.92 -77.23
N VAL A 208 -41.86 -1.90 -78.04
CA VAL A 208 -42.77 -0.76 -78.21
C VAL A 208 -42.65 -0.24 -79.66
N PHE A 209 -43.82 -0.21 -80.30
CA PHE A 209 -44.28 0.35 -81.57
C PHE A 209 -43.34 1.15 -82.48
#